data_AF-A0A3N5QY22-F1
#
_entry.id   AF-A0A3N5QY22-F1
#
_cell.length_a   1.000
_cell.length_b   1.000
_cell.length_c   1.000
_cell.angle_alpha   90.00
_cell.angle_beta   90.00
_cell.angle_gamma   90.00
#
_symmetry.space_group_name_H-M   'P 1'
#
loop_
_entity.id
_entity.type
_entity.pdbx_description
1 polymer ?
#
loop_
_entity_poly.entity_id
_entity_poly.type
_entity_poly.pdbx_seq_one_letter_code
_entity_poly.pdbx_strand_id
1 'polypeptide(L)'
;MKKITYFLIAAAIFISAMTAQEIPPGVRYIKASDELNGKALKKLETIFCQNPIKLNTLFGSKVVCGPQPWLTLKKENPLKDMNITPANIFVPKSTGGAQKFEGALFQSKTEITAFCTSMEKYLEADGSAFKIRKPNSIELQIYWAMIPYDITEPIFVADNKNHKLLMHFLEDGETVLWIGDFNKMHIKN
;
A
#
# COMPACT_ATOMS: atom_id res chain seq x y z
N MET A 1 47.87 -41.04 1.01
CA MET A 1 47.26 -40.26 2.11
C MET A 1 46.46 -39.11 1.49
N LYS A 2 45.11 -39.16 1.56
CA LYS A 2 44.21 -38.18 0.94
C LYS A 2 44.06 -36.98 1.89
N LYS A 3 44.39 -35.77 1.41
CA LYS A 3 44.09 -34.50 2.12
C LYS A 3 42.68 -34.07 1.72
N ILE A 4 41.74 -34.10 2.67
CA ILE A 4 40.38 -33.58 2.49
C ILE A 4 40.41 -32.13 2.94
N THR A 5 40.27 -31.21 2.00
CA THR A 5 40.17 -29.77 2.27
C THR A 5 38.68 -29.42 2.48
N TYR A 6 38.29 -29.09 3.71
CA TYR A 6 36.95 -28.58 3.99
C TYR A 6 36.84 -27.11 3.56
N PHE A 7 36.02 -26.83 2.55
CA PHE A 7 35.61 -25.47 2.19
C PHE A 7 34.47 -25.05 3.13
N LEU A 8 34.76 -24.17 4.08
CA LEU A 8 33.77 -23.48 4.90
C LEU A 8 33.16 -22.35 4.05
N ILE A 9 31.93 -22.57 3.56
CA ILE A 9 31.14 -21.52 2.93
C ILE A 9 30.46 -20.72 4.06
N ALA A 10 31.01 -19.56 4.38
CA ALA A 10 30.36 -18.60 5.27
C ALA A 10 29.19 -17.94 4.50
N ALA A 11 27.96 -18.35 4.79
CA ALA A 11 26.77 -17.66 4.30
C ALA A 11 26.62 -16.33 5.04
N ALA A 12 26.95 -15.22 4.38
CA ALA A 12 26.67 -13.89 4.90
C ALA A 12 25.15 -13.63 4.85
N ILE A 13 24.50 -13.71 6.01
CA ILE A 13 23.11 -13.28 6.17
C ILE A 13 23.13 -11.75 6.20
N PHE A 14 22.85 -11.11 5.07
CA PHE A 14 22.53 -9.69 5.04
C PHE A 14 21.15 -9.51 5.69
N ILE A 15 21.14 -9.23 6.99
CA ILE A 15 19.95 -8.67 7.64
C ILE A 15 19.86 -7.22 7.16
N SER A 16 19.10 -6.97 6.09
CA SER A 16 18.70 -5.62 5.75
C SER A 16 17.86 -5.08 6.90
N ALA A 17 18.47 -4.27 7.77
CA ALA A 17 17.74 -3.55 8.79
C ALA A 17 16.68 -2.70 8.10
N MET A 18 15.40 -2.98 8.39
CA MET A 18 14.31 -2.16 7.89
C MET A 18 14.53 -0.75 8.43
N THR A 19 14.67 0.24 7.55
CA THR A 19 14.85 1.63 7.96
C THR A 19 13.68 2.06 8.84
N ALA A 20 13.97 2.67 9.98
CA ALA A 20 12.94 3.18 10.88
C ALA A 20 12.00 4.15 10.13
N GLN A 21 10.72 4.14 10.47
CA GLN A 21 9.75 5.08 9.91
C GLN A 21 10.11 6.52 10.30
N GLU A 22 10.20 7.39 9.29
CA GLU A 22 10.25 8.84 9.48
C GLU A 22 8.83 9.37 9.75
N ILE A 23 8.59 9.93 10.93
CA ILE A 23 7.27 10.41 11.35
C ILE A 23 7.28 11.94 11.36
N PRO A 24 6.47 12.62 10.53
CA PRO A 24 6.45 14.08 10.48
C PRO A 24 5.79 14.67 11.74
N PRO A 25 6.14 15.92 12.12
CA PRO A 25 5.55 16.57 13.28
C PRO A 25 4.03 16.64 13.21
N GLY A 26 3.37 16.34 14.34
CA GLY A 26 1.91 16.43 14.49
C GLY A 26 1.14 15.20 14.01
N VAL A 27 1.73 14.28 13.24
CA VAL A 27 1.08 13.02 12.86
C VAL A 27 1.01 12.09 14.06
N ARG A 28 -0.19 11.62 14.38
CA ARG A 28 -0.41 10.57 15.37
C ARG A 28 -0.07 9.22 14.77
N TYR A 29 0.92 8.56 15.36
CA TYR A 29 1.53 7.35 14.81
C TYR A 29 1.84 6.32 15.90
N ILE A 30 1.40 5.09 15.68
CA ILE A 30 1.60 3.95 16.58
C ILE A 30 2.46 2.92 15.85
N LYS A 31 3.65 2.66 16.40
CA LYS A 31 4.57 1.65 15.87
C LYS A 31 4.12 0.24 16.23
N ALA A 32 4.30 -0.68 15.30
CA ALA A 32 4.10 -2.11 15.54
C ALA A 32 5.42 -2.76 15.97
N SER A 33 5.34 -4.03 16.38
CA SER A 33 6.55 -4.82 16.58
C SER A 33 7.29 -5.03 15.25
N ASP A 34 8.60 -5.23 15.32
CA ASP A 34 9.41 -5.59 14.15
C ASP A 34 8.94 -6.89 13.50
N GLU A 35 8.42 -7.83 14.30
CA GLU A 35 7.81 -9.07 13.82
C GLU A 35 6.61 -8.79 12.91
N LEU A 36 5.67 -7.95 13.37
CA LEU A 36 4.47 -7.64 12.60
C LEU A 36 4.80 -6.87 11.31
N ASN A 37 5.72 -5.91 11.40
CA ASN A 37 6.23 -5.19 10.24
C ASN A 37 6.93 -6.13 9.24
N GLY A 38 7.79 -7.03 9.73
CA GLY A 38 8.50 -7.99 8.88
C GLY A 38 7.56 -8.96 8.18
N LYS A 39 6.49 -9.38 8.85
CA LYS A 39 5.42 -10.21 8.28
C LYS A 39 4.72 -9.52 7.10
N ALA A 40 4.28 -8.28 7.31
CA ALA A 40 3.63 -7.47 6.27
C ALA A 40 4.58 -7.18 5.09
N LEU A 41 5.85 -6.82 5.37
CA LEU A 41 6.87 -6.61 4.35
C LEU A 41 7.06 -7.84 3.47
N LYS A 42 7.29 -9.01 4.09
CA LYS A 42 7.49 -10.27 3.37
C LYS A 42 6.28 -10.63 2.49
N LYS A 43 5.06 -10.36 2.98
CA LYS A 43 3.84 -10.56 2.20
C LYS A 43 3.82 -9.67 0.96
N LEU A 44 4.12 -8.38 1.12
CA LEU A 44 4.19 -7.44 -0.01
C LEU A 44 5.30 -7.81 -0.99
N GLU A 45 6.50 -8.13 -0.53
CA GLU A 45 7.59 -8.59 -1.40
C GLU A 45 7.16 -9.83 -2.20
N THR A 46 6.52 -10.80 -1.55
CA THR A 46 6.01 -12.00 -2.22
C THR A 46 4.99 -11.67 -3.31
N ILE A 47 4.08 -10.73 -3.07
CA ILE A 47 3.03 -10.33 -4.03
C ILE A 47 3.61 -9.50 -5.18
N PHE A 48 4.43 -8.50 -4.87
CA PHE A 48 4.92 -7.52 -5.84
C PHE A 48 6.17 -7.99 -6.61
N CYS A 49 6.80 -9.10 -6.21
CA CYS A 49 7.80 -9.81 -7.02
C CYS A 49 7.18 -10.80 -8.01
N GLN A 50 5.86 -11.05 -7.98
CA GLN A 50 5.19 -11.91 -8.95
C GLN A 50 5.01 -11.21 -10.29
N ASN A 51 5.03 -12.00 -11.37
CA ASN A 51 4.67 -11.56 -12.71
C ASN A 51 3.75 -12.59 -13.36
N PRO A 52 2.45 -12.31 -13.55
CA PRO A 52 1.75 -11.07 -13.17
C PRO A 52 1.57 -10.91 -11.65
N ILE A 53 1.36 -9.67 -11.19
CA ILE A 53 1.00 -9.38 -9.79
C ILE A 53 -0.38 -10.00 -9.50
N LYS A 54 -0.55 -10.58 -8.31
CA LYS A 54 -1.82 -11.16 -7.85
C LYS A 54 -2.17 -10.64 -6.45
N LEU A 55 -3.25 -9.85 -6.37
CA LEU A 55 -3.66 -9.14 -5.15
C LEU A 55 -4.75 -9.88 -4.34
N ASN A 56 -5.21 -11.03 -4.82
CA ASN A 56 -6.32 -11.80 -4.24
C ASN A 56 -6.14 -12.23 -2.77
N THR A 57 -4.92 -12.21 -2.24
CA THR A 57 -4.61 -12.55 -0.83
C THR A 57 -4.28 -11.34 0.04
N LEU A 58 -4.26 -10.14 -0.55
CA LEU A 58 -3.84 -8.92 0.14
C LEU A 58 -4.97 -8.31 0.98
N PHE A 59 -6.21 -8.50 0.56
CA PHE A 59 -7.38 -7.87 1.16
C PHE A 59 -8.26 -8.89 1.88
N GLY A 60 -8.94 -8.42 2.92
CA GLY A 60 -9.86 -9.21 3.74
C GLY A 60 -11.28 -9.15 3.19
N SER A 61 -12.26 -8.93 4.08
CA SER A 61 -13.67 -8.72 3.68
C SER A 61 -13.97 -7.28 3.27
N LYS A 62 -13.04 -6.34 3.51
CA LYS A 62 -13.18 -4.93 3.17
C LYS A 62 -11.85 -4.35 2.68
N VAL A 63 -11.92 -3.40 1.76
CA VAL A 63 -10.81 -2.53 1.37
C VAL A 63 -11.32 -1.17 0.94
N VAL A 64 -10.62 -0.13 1.36
CA VAL A 64 -10.84 1.24 0.93
C VAL A 64 -9.81 1.61 -0.13
N CYS A 65 -10.29 2.01 -1.30
CA CYS A 65 -9.49 2.54 -2.38
C CYS A 65 -9.51 4.07 -2.31
N GLY A 66 -8.32 4.65 -2.16
CA GLY A 66 -8.12 6.09 -2.13
C GLY A 66 -8.51 6.77 -3.45
N PRO A 67 -8.57 8.12 -3.47
CA PRO A 67 -9.23 8.82 -4.55
C PRO A 67 -8.55 8.64 -5.90
N GLN A 68 -7.22 8.68 -5.90
CA GLN A 68 -6.49 8.70 -7.16
C GLN A 68 -6.62 7.40 -7.97
N PRO A 69 -6.37 6.21 -7.43
CA PRO A 69 -6.67 4.98 -8.16
C PRO A 69 -8.16 4.90 -8.53
N TRP A 70 -9.07 5.28 -7.61
CA TRP A 70 -10.51 5.22 -7.88
C TRP A 70 -10.96 6.05 -9.09
N LEU A 71 -10.37 7.23 -9.32
CA LEU A 71 -10.67 8.08 -10.48
C LEU A 71 -10.47 7.37 -11.84
N THR A 72 -9.54 6.43 -11.89
CA THR A 72 -9.29 5.58 -13.07
C THR A 72 -10.15 4.32 -13.02
N LEU A 73 -10.07 3.57 -11.92
CA LEU A 73 -10.67 2.24 -11.81
C LEU A 73 -12.19 2.25 -12.02
N LYS A 74 -12.89 3.29 -11.57
CA LYS A 74 -14.36 3.39 -11.67
C LYS A 74 -14.92 3.51 -13.09
N LYS A 75 -14.06 3.75 -14.07
CA LYS A 75 -14.43 3.90 -15.49
C LYS A 75 -14.24 2.61 -16.27
N GLU A 76 -13.60 1.62 -15.67
CA GLU A 76 -13.14 0.40 -16.33
C GLU A 76 -13.93 -0.83 -15.86
N ASN A 77 -14.07 -1.81 -16.74
CA ASN A 77 -14.68 -3.09 -16.38
C ASN A 77 -13.74 -3.94 -15.50
N PRO A 78 -14.27 -4.65 -14.49
CA PRO A 78 -15.69 -4.83 -14.18
C PRO A 78 -16.35 -3.74 -13.31
N LEU A 79 -15.61 -2.74 -12.83
CA LEU A 79 -16.09 -1.82 -11.79
C LEU A 79 -17.10 -0.78 -12.28
N LYS A 80 -17.02 -0.38 -13.55
CA LYS A 80 -17.90 0.63 -14.16
C LYS A 80 -19.39 0.35 -13.95
N ASP A 81 -19.79 -0.92 -14.00
CA ASP A 81 -21.20 -1.34 -13.94
C ASP A 81 -21.62 -1.79 -12.53
N MET A 82 -20.72 -1.70 -11.54
CA MET A 82 -20.98 -2.11 -10.17
C MET A 82 -21.42 -0.94 -9.29
N ASN A 83 -22.39 -1.18 -8.41
CA ASN A 83 -22.79 -0.21 -7.38
C ASN A 83 -21.83 -0.28 -6.18
N ILE A 84 -20.67 0.38 -6.31
CA ILE A 84 -19.65 0.43 -5.27
C ILE A 84 -19.98 1.53 -4.25
N THR A 85 -19.83 1.22 -2.95
CA THR A 85 -20.08 2.20 -1.89
C THR A 85 -19.04 3.33 -1.96
N PRO A 86 -19.45 4.61 -2.07
CA PRO A 86 -18.50 5.71 -2.12
C PRO A 86 -17.83 5.94 -0.76
N ALA A 87 -16.53 6.17 -0.77
CA ALA A 87 -15.78 6.62 0.40
C ALA A 87 -15.48 8.13 0.25
N ASN A 88 -16.13 8.97 1.06
CA ASN A 88 -15.90 10.41 1.02
C ASN A 88 -14.66 10.75 1.84
N ILE A 89 -13.64 11.29 1.19
CA ILE A 89 -12.33 11.60 1.78
C ILE A 89 -12.15 13.10 1.78
N PHE A 90 -11.90 13.69 2.95
CA PHE A 90 -11.79 15.14 3.11
C PHE A 90 -10.34 15.50 3.38
N VAL A 91 -9.74 16.27 2.48
CA VAL A 91 -8.35 16.74 2.61
C VAL A 91 -8.37 18.22 2.99
N PRO A 92 -7.73 18.64 4.08
CA PRO A 92 -7.60 20.05 4.43
C PRO A 92 -6.96 20.87 3.30
N LYS A 93 -7.46 22.09 3.07
CA LYS A 93 -6.85 23.05 2.15
C LYS A 93 -6.01 24.06 2.92
N SER A 94 -4.91 24.51 2.33
CA SER A 94 -4.07 25.59 2.90
C SER A 94 -4.83 26.89 3.15
N THR A 95 -5.80 27.21 2.28
CA THR A 95 -6.67 28.39 2.40
C THR A 95 -7.76 28.25 3.46
N GLY A 96 -7.77 27.15 4.23
CA GLY A 96 -8.83 26.79 5.17
C GLY A 96 -9.95 25.94 4.53
N GLY A 97 -10.66 25.22 5.39
CA GLY A 97 -11.68 24.25 5.02
C GLY A 97 -11.10 22.93 4.50
N ALA A 98 -11.95 22.11 3.88
CA ALA A 98 -11.54 20.82 3.29
C ALA A 98 -12.03 20.70 1.85
N GLN A 99 -11.25 20.01 1.03
CA GLN A 99 -11.63 19.52 -0.29
C GLN A 99 -12.14 18.09 -0.17
N LYS A 100 -13.33 17.84 -0.72
CA LYS A 100 -13.89 16.49 -0.80
C LYS A 100 -13.35 15.77 -2.04
N PHE A 101 -12.84 14.58 -1.82
CA PHE A 101 -12.47 13.61 -2.84
C PHE A 101 -13.31 12.35 -2.68
N GLU A 102 -13.57 11.68 -3.80
CA GLU A 102 -14.29 10.42 -3.83
C GLU A 102 -13.29 9.27 -3.97
N GLY A 103 -13.34 8.33 -3.04
CA GLY A 103 -12.77 6.98 -3.15
C GLY A 103 -13.88 5.93 -3.15
N ALA A 104 -13.52 4.68 -2.89
CA ALA A 104 -14.46 3.56 -2.86
C ALA A 104 -14.23 2.65 -1.65
N LEU A 105 -15.30 2.10 -1.10
CA LEU A 105 -15.29 1.00 -0.15
C LEU A 105 -15.83 -0.24 -0.84
N PHE A 106 -15.00 -1.29 -0.89
CA PHE A 106 -15.37 -2.62 -1.34
C PHE A 106 -15.60 -3.49 -0.11
N GLN A 107 -16.72 -4.20 -0.06
CA GLN A 107 -17.19 -4.89 1.15
C GLN A 107 -17.82 -6.26 0.92
N SER A 108 -17.84 -6.74 -0.32
CA SER A 108 -18.26 -8.10 -0.67
C SER A 108 -17.15 -8.86 -1.41
N LYS A 109 -17.21 -10.20 -1.39
CA LYS A 109 -16.23 -11.03 -2.11
C LYS A 109 -16.19 -10.71 -3.62
N THR A 110 -17.36 -10.47 -4.22
CA THR A 110 -17.48 -10.10 -5.64
C THR A 110 -16.83 -8.74 -5.90
N GLU A 111 -17.11 -7.74 -5.07
CA GLU A 111 -16.49 -6.41 -5.13
C GLU A 111 -14.98 -6.46 -4.99
N ILE A 112 -14.46 -7.23 -4.03
CA ILE A 112 -13.02 -7.35 -3.81
C ILE A 112 -12.34 -8.07 -4.97
N THR A 113 -12.97 -9.11 -5.52
CA THR A 113 -12.44 -9.81 -6.70
C THR A 113 -12.39 -8.88 -7.92
N ALA A 114 -13.45 -8.10 -8.13
CA ALA A 114 -13.53 -7.10 -9.19
C ALA A 114 -12.47 -6.00 -9.00
N PHE A 115 -12.29 -5.54 -7.75
CA PHE A 115 -11.27 -4.57 -7.38
C PHE A 115 -9.86 -5.09 -7.65
N CYS A 116 -9.52 -6.30 -7.19
CA CYS A 116 -8.22 -6.92 -7.45
C CYS A 116 -7.95 -7.02 -8.96
N THR A 117 -8.94 -7.47 -9.73
CA THR A 117 -8.81 -7.60 -11.20
C THR A 117 -8.51 -6.25 -11.86
N SER A 118 -9.24 -5.20 -11.50
CA SER A 118 -9.00 -3.86 -12.07
C SER A 118 -7.69 -3.24 -11.58
N MET A 119 -7.33 -3.47 -10.31
CA MET A 119 -6.10 -2.95 -9.73
C MET A 119 -4.87 -3.65 -10.32
N GLU A 120 -4.89 -4.97 -10.51
CA GLU A 120 -3.82 -5.71 -11.18
C GLU A 120 -3.56 -5.14 -12.60
N LYS A 121 -4.62 -4.94 -13.39
CA LYS A 121 -4.51 -4.29 -14.71
C LYS A 121 -3.94 -2.87 -14.64
N TYR A 122 -4.36 -2.10 -13.63
CA TYR A 122 -3.86 -0.75 -13.39
C TYR A 122 -2.35 -0.73 -13.11
N LEU A 123 -1.82 -1.78 -12.47
CA LEU A 123 -0.40 -1.90 -12.12
C LEU A 123 0.46 -2.56 -13.21
N GLU A 124 -0.12 -3.43 -14.03
CA GLU A 124 0.57 -4.17 -15.09
C GLU A 124 0.95 -3.31 -16.30
N ALA A 125 0.39 -2.11 -16.44
CA ALA A 125 0.51 -1.29 -17.65
C ALA A 125 1.96 -0.96 -18.08
N ASP A 126 2.96 -1.09 -17.20
CA ASP A 126 4.26 -0.44 -17.38
C ASP A 126 5.52 -1.29 -17.18
N GLY A 127 5.37 -2.55 -16.76
CA GLY A 127 6.44 -3.56 -16.68
C GLY A 127 7.61 -3.29 -15.72
N SER A 128 7.55 -2.23 -14.90
CA SER A 128 8.61 -1.89 -13.94
C SER A 128 8.42 -2.60 -12.60
N ALA A 129 9.50 -3.22 -12.11
CA ALA A 129 9.53 -3.86 -10.80
C ALA A 129 9.25 -2.85 -9.67
N PHE A 130 8.49 -3.30 -8.68
CA PHE A 130 8.21 -2.55 -7.47
C PHE A 130 9.30 -2.76 -6.42
N LYS A 131 9.62 -1.71 -5.69
CA LYS A 131 10.38 -1.76 -4.44
C LYS A 131 9.43 -1.50 -3.28
N ILE A 132 9.42 -2.38 -2.29
CA ILE A 132 8.69 -2.14 -1.05
C ILE A 132 9.56 -1.31 -0.11
N ARG A 133 8.98 -0.24 0.45
CA ARG A 133 9.67 0.66 1.39
C ARG A 133 8.69 1.25 2.40
N LYS A 134 9.21 1.87 3.45
CA LYS A 134 8.42 2.74 4.32
C LYS A 134 7.97 4.01 3.56
N PRO A 135 6.78 4.57 3.86
CA PRO A 135 6.41 5.89 3.37
C PRO A 135 7.40 6.94 3.86
N ASN A 136 7.64 7.99 3.09
CA ASN A 136 8.38 9.15 3.58
C ASN A 136 7.47 10.12 4.37
N SER A 137 8.05 11.12 5.02
CA SER A 137 7.32 12.11 5.81
C SER A 137 6.19 12.81 5.05
N ILE A 138 6.38 13.15 3.76
CA ILE A 138 5.37 13.84 2.95
C ILE A 138 4.20 12.90 2.65
N GLU A 139 4.50 11.68 2.21
CA GLU A 139 3.48 10.64 1.94
C GLU A 139 2.67 10.34 3.20
N LEU A 140 3.33 10.24 4.36
CA LEU A 140 2.67 9.96 5.62
C LEU A 140 1.80 11.12 6.10
N GLN A 141 2.25 12.37 5.94
CA GLN A 141 1.47 13.56 6.25
C GLN A 141 0.21 13.66 5.38
N ILE A 142 0.37 13.43 4.06
CA ILE A 142 -0.75 13.40 3.11
C ILE A 142 -1.75 12.31 3.49
N TYR A 143 -1.26 11.11 3.81
CA TYR A 143 -2.12 10.00 4.21
C TYR A 143 -2.88 10.30 5.49
N TRP A 144 -2.20 10.81 6.51
CA TRP A 144 -2.82 11.18 7.78
C TRP A 144 -3.91 12.24 7.61
N ALA A 145 -3.70 13.21 6.71
CA ALA A 145 -4.69 14.23 6.39
C ALA A 145 -5.96 13.70 5.70
N MET A 146 -5.96 12.45 5.22
CA MET A 146 -7.10 11.81 4.54
C MET A 146 -7.93 10.89 5.45
N ILE A 147 -7.40 10.48 6.59
CA ILE A 147 -8.02 9.47 7.45
C ILE A 147 -8.52 10.08 8.78
N PRO A 148 -9.64 9.57 9.33
CA PRO A 148 -10.19 10.08 10.59
C PRO A 148 -9.62 9.36 11.83
N TYR A 149 -8.50 8.65 11.71
CA TYR A 149 -7.91 7.82 12.75
C TYR A 149 -6.37 7.94 12.78
N ASP A 150 -5.77 7.46 13.87
CA ASP A 150 -4.31 7.43 14.02
C ASP A 150 -3.70 6.38 13.08
N ILE A 151 -2.47 6.61 12.61
CA ILE A 151 -1.78 5.63 11.78
C ILE A 151 -1.17 4.57 12.69
N THR A 152 -1.57 3.31 12.50
CA THR A 152 -1.00 2.17 13.22
C THR A 152 -0.26 1.30 12.22
N GLU A 153 1.01 1.01 12.46
CA GLU A 153 1.72 0.04 11.60
C GLU A 153 1.03 -1.34 11.61
N PRO A 154 1.12 -2.13 10.52
CA PRO A 154 2.02 -1.91 9.38
C PRO A 154 1.52 -0.96 8.28
N ILE A 155 2.43 -0.16 7.75
CA ILE A 155 2.21 0.71 6.58
C ILE A 155 3.44 0.71 5.68
N PHE A 156 3.22 0.56 4.38
CA PHE A 156 4.28 0.43 3.38
C PHE A 156 3.87 1.10 2.06
N VAL A 157 4.88 1.39 1.24
CA VAL A 157 4.71 1.85 -0.14
C VAL A 157 5.31 0.82 -1.08
N ALA A 158 4.53 0.34 -2.04
CA ALA A 158 5.08 -0.31 -3.23
C ALA A 158 5.37 0.79 -4.26
N ASP A 159 6.65 1.01 -4.53
CA ASP A 159 7.15 2.14 -5.32
C ASP A 159 7.77 1.63 -6.63
N ASN A 160 7.34 2.20 -7.75
CA ASN A 160 8.00 2.07 -9.04
C ASN A 160 7.94 3.42 -9.79
N LYS A 161 8.40 3.45 -11.06
CA LYS A 161 8.44 4.68 -11.86
C LYS A 161 7.07 5.38 -12.02
N ASN A 162 5.97 4.64 -11.91
CA ASN A 162 4.62 5.12 -12.23
C ASN A 162 3.64 5.11 -11.06
N HIS A 163 3.94 4.37 -10.00
CA HIS A 163 3.05 4.17 -8.87
C HIS A 163 3.79 4.31 -7.55
N LYS A 164 3.13 4.97 -6.60
CA LYS A 164 3.53 5.01 -5.19
C LYS A 164 2.34 4.51 -4.37
N LEU A 165 2.19 3.20 -4.33
CA LEU A 165 1.04 2.57 -3.69
C LEU A 165 1.24 2.50 -2.18
N LEU A 166 0.69 3.45 -1.46
CA LEU A 166 0.64 3.40 -0.01
C LEU A 166 -0.45 2.40 0.42
N MET A 167 -0.06 1.44 1.24
CA MET A 167 -0.91 0.38 1.78
C MET A 167 -0.84 0.39 3.31
N HIS A 168 -1.99 0.56 3.95
CA HIS A 168 -2.13 0.50 5.41
C HIS A 168 -2.86 -0.79 5.80
N PHE A 169 -2.17 -1.59 6.61
CA PHE A 169 -2.66 -2.87 7.09
C PHE A 169 -3.56 -2.68 8.30
N LEU A 170 -4.41 -3.68 8.55
CA LEU A 170 -4.97 -3.92 9.87
C LEU A 170 -3.86 -4.33 10.83
N GLU A 171 -4.15 -4.26 12.13
CA GLU A 171 -3.23 -4.64 13.21
C GLU A 171 -2.83 -6.14 13.19
N ASP A 172 -3.43 -6.94 12.30
CA ASP A 172 -3.04 -8.34 12.06
C ASP A 172 -1.76 -8.49 11.21
N GLY A 173 -1.30 -7.40 10.59
CA GLY A 173 -0.15 -7.37 9.68
C GLY A 173 -0.31 -8.23 8.43
N GLU A 174 -1.53 -8.64 8.12
CA GLU A 174 -1.88 -9.53 7.01
C GLU A 174 -2.80 -8.84 6.02
N THR A 175 -3.77 -8.10 6.53
CA THR A 175 -4.88 -7.59 5.74
C THR A 175 -4.67 -6.13 5.43
N VAL A 176 -4.61 -5.74 4.16
CA VAL A 176 -4.64 -4.33 3.77
C VAL A 176 -6.05 -3.79 3.87
N LEU A 177 -6.25 -2.75 4.68
CA LEU A 177 -7.53 -2.03 4.79
C LEU A 177 -7.62 -0.88 3.80
N TRP A 178 -6.51 -0.20 3.53
CA TRP A 178 -6.47 0.98 2.68
C TRP A 178 -5.37 0.87 1.64
N ILE A 179 -5.67 1.26 0.40
CA ILE A 179 -4.69 1.41 -0.67
C ILE A 179 -4.93 2.71 -1.44
N GLY A 180 -3.87 3.47 -1.70
CA GLY A 180 -3.91 4.68 -2.52
C GLY A 180 -2.64 4.84 -3.34
N ASP A 181 -2.72 5.52 -4.48
CA ASP A 181 -1.57 5.85 -5.32
C ASP A 181 -1.21 7.34 -5.22
N PHE A 182 0.01 7.61 -4.76
CA PHE A 182 0.49 8.94 -4.40
C PHE A 182 1.37 9.55 -5.50
N ASN A 183 1.65 8.83 -6.59
CA ASN A 183 2.54 9.34 -7.64
C ASN A 183 1.97 10.56 -8.39
N LYS A 184 0.63 10.70 -8.44
CA LYS A 184 -0.09 11.76 -9.17
C LYS A 184 -0.96 12.62 -8.26
N MET A 185 -0.73 12.59 -6.95
CA MET A 185 -1.55 13.35 -6.03
C MET A 185 -1.10 14.82 -6.01
N HIS A 186 -1.81 15.66 -6.76
CA HIS A 186 -1.63 17.11 -6.72
C HIS A 186 -2.48 17.71 -5.60
N ILE A 187 -2.05 17.55 -4.35
CA ILE A 187 -2.61 18.37 -3.27
C ILE A 187 -2.02 19.77 -3.47
N LYS A 188 -2.85 20.69 -3.97
CA LYS A 188 -2.48 22.10 -4.00
C LYS A 188 -2.47 22.60 -2.56
N ASN A 189 -1.26 22.71 -2.00
CA ASN A 189 -0.99 23.61 -0.90
C ASN A 189 -1.16 25.06 -1.37
#